data_AF-A0A359LFW4-F1
#
_entry.id   AF-A0A359LFW4-F1
#
_cell.length_a   1.000
_cell.length_b   1.000
_cell.length_c   1.000
_cell.angle_alpha   90.00
_cell.angle_beta   90.00
_cell.angle_gamma   90.00
#
_symmetry.space_group_name_H-M   'P 1'
#
loop_
_entity.id
_entity.type
_entity.pdbx_description
1 polymer ?
#
loop_
_entity_poly.entity_id
_entity_poly.type
_entity_poly.pdbx_seq_one_letter_code
_entity_poly.pdbx_strand_id
1 'polypeptide(L)'
;FLQKCHNTKVAEAEAATIHKEGYDTGFIALNPLSGEKIPIWVANFVLMEYGSGAIMSVPAHDERDFEFAEQYYLKNKQVIKPVDNSACDTSKSAFTEKGVLINS
;
A
#
# COMPACT_ATOMS: atom_id res chain seq x y z
N PHE A 1 7.08 -16.81 8.29
CA PHE A 1 6.99 -15.75 7.26
C PHE A 1 8.10 -15.90 6.23
N LEU A 2 9.37 -15.64 6.58
CA LEU A 2 10.51 -15.70 5.63
C LEU A 2 10.63 -17.03 4.85
N GLN A 3 10.48 -18.18 5.52
CA GLN A 3 10.49 -19.49 4.84
C GLN A 3 9.32 -19.68 3.85
N LYS A 4 8.15 -19.08 4.10
CA LYS A 4 7.01 -19.13 3.17
C LYS A 4 7.30 -18.27 1.93
N CYS A 5 7.79 -17.04 2.14
CA CYS A 5 8.16 -16.12 1.06
C CYS A 5 9.26 -16.71 0.16
N HIS A 6 10.25 -17.39 0.73
CA HIS A 6 11.34 -18.02 -0.04
C HIS A 6 10.85 -19.12 -1.01
N ASN A 7 9.75 -19.80 -0.68
CA ASN A 7 9.19 -20.86 -1.52
C ASN A 7 8.14 -20.35 -2.52
N THR A 8 7.78 -19.08 -2.47
CA THR A 8 6.80 -18.50 -3.38
C THR A 8 7.56 -17.93 -4.58
N LYS A 9 7.71 -18.72 -5.64
CA LYS A 9 8.18 -18.21 -6.94
C LYS A 9 7.01 -17.47 -7.58
N VAL A 10 6.92 -16.17 -7.32
CA VAL A 10 5.83 -15.35 -7.83
C VAL A 10 6.27 -14.71 -9.15
N ALA A 11 5.65 -15.10 -10.25
CA ALA A 11 5.69 -14.26 -11.46
C ALA A 11 4.91 -12.97 -11.19
N GLU A 12 5.32 -11.82 -11.74
CA GLU A 12 4.66 -10.52 -11.50
C GLU A 12 3.13 -10.57 -11.66
N ALA A 13 2.63 -11.35 -12.63
CA ALA A 13 1.20 -11.54 -12.87
C ALA A 13 0.46 -12.32 -11.76
N GLU A 14 1.16 -13.20 -11.05
CA GLU A 14 0.60 -13.99 -9.94
C GLU A 14 0.61 -13.21 -8.62
N ALA A 15 1.45 -12.17 -8.49
CA ALA A 15 1.49 -11.33 -7.29
C ALA A 15 0.15 -10.64 -7.01
N ALA A 16 -0.67 -10.41 -8.04
CA ALA A 16 -1.98 -9.78 -7.93
C ALA A 16 -3.03 -10.69 -7.26
N THR A 17 -2.95 -12.02 -7.45
CA THR A 17 -3.96 -12.97 -6.97
C THR A 17 -3.59 -13.66 -5.65
N ILE A 18 -2.34 -13.48 -5.20
CA ILE A 18 -1.86 -14.06 -3.94
C ILE A 18 -2.40 -13.28 -2.75
N HIS A 19 -2.85 -14.03 -1.73
CA HIS A 19 -3.22 -13.48 -0.43
C HIS A 19 -2.06 -12.66 0.16
N LYS A 20 -2.34 -11.40 0.48
CA LYS A 20 -1.33 -10.45 0.95
C LYS A 20 -0.95 -10.80 2.38
N GLU A 21 0.26 -11.32 2.57
CA GLU A 21 0.84 -11.58 3.89
C GLU A 21 1.96 -10.57 4.13
N GLY A 22 2.02 -10.01 5.32
CA GLY A 22 3.11 -9.15 5.74
C GLY A 22 3.41 -9.24 7.23
N TYR A 23 4.51 -8.60 7.62
CA TYR A 23 4.99 -8.54 8.99
C TYR A 23 5.54 -7.15 9.32
N ASP A 24 5.20 -6.64 10.50
CA ASP A 24 5.73 -5.38 11.01
C ASP A 24 7.21 -5.57 11.37
N THR A 25 8.07 -4.72 10.82
CA THR A 25 9.50 -4.78 11.10
C THR A 25 9.87 -4.11 12.43
N GLY A 26 8.96 -3.31 13.01
CA GLY A 26 9.23 -2.46 14.17
C GLY A 26 10.03 -1.19 13.84
N PHE A 27 10.49 -1.04 12.59
CA PHE A 27 11.16 0.17 12.14
C PHE A 27 10.17 1.22 11.66
N ILE A 28 10.59 2.48 11.76
CA ILE A 28 9.80 3.65 11.37
C ILE A 28 10.59 4.47 10.37
N ALA A 29 9.95 4.84 9.26
CA ALA A 29 10.41 5.86 8.33
C ALA A 29 9.75 7.21 8.67
N LEU A 30 10.36 8.31 8.24
CA LEU A 30 9.73 9.63 8.29
C LEU A 30 9.32 10.04 6.89
N ASN A 31 8.08 10.50 6.74
CA ASN A 31 7.66 11.16 5.52
C ASN A 31 8.50 12.46 5.34
N PRO A 32 9.19 12.65 4.22
CA PRO A 32 10.09 13.80 4.05
C PRO A 32 9.38 15.15 4.00
N LEU A 33 8.09 15.18 3.65
CA LEU A 33 7.29 16.41 3.54
C LEU A 33 6.49 16.68 4.80
N SER A 34 5.77 15.68 5.32
CA SER A 34 4.89 15.86 6.48
C SER A 34 5.58 15.63 7.83
N GLY A 35 6.74 14.96 7.84
CA GLY A 35 7.42 14.51 9.06
C GLY A 35 6.68 13.39 9.82
N GLU A 36 5.57 12.89 9.30
CA GLU A 36 4.81 11.81 9.93
C GLU A 36 5.66 10.52 9.99
N LYS A 37 5.53 9.82 11.12
CA LYS A 37 6.10 8.49 11.33
C LYS A 37 5.28 7.45 10.56
N ILE A 38 5.94 6.71 9.67
CA ILE A 38 5.34 5.66 8.84
C ILE A 38 5.97 4.32 9.25
N PRO A 39 5.19 3.30 9.64
CA PRO A 39 5.73 1.98 9.95
C PRO A 39 6.26 1.30 8.69
N ILE A 40 7.36 0.57 8.83
CA ILE A 40 7.96 -0.22 7.75
C ILE A 40 7.50 -1.67 7.87
N TRP A 41 6.94 -2.20 6.79
CA TRP A 41 6.46 -3.57 6.71
C TRP A 41 7.22 -4.35 5.64
N VAL A 42 7.40 -5.65 5.88
CA VAL A 42 7.78 -6.59 4.84
C VAL A 42 6.51 -7.27 4.34
N ALA A 43 6.31 -7.33 3.03
CA ALA A 43 5.13 -7.92 2.41
C ALA A 43 5.52 -8.83 1.24
N ASN A 44 4.77 -9.93 1.06
CA ASN A 44 5.07 -10.96 0.07
C ASN A 44 4.86 -10.52 -1.39
N PHE A 45 4.21 -9.38 -1.63
CA PHE A 45 3.94 -8.84 -2.96
C PHE A 45 4.92 -7.73 -3.37
N VAL A 46 5.91 -7.40 -2.53
CA VAL A 46 7.01 -6.48 -2.85
C VAL A 46 8.21 -7.30 -3.28
N LEU A 47 8.56 -7.23 -4.57
CA LEU A 47 9.61 -8.06 -5.15
C LEU A 47 10.98 -7.36 -5.05
N MET A 48 11.96 -8.04 -4.45
CA MET A 48 13.32 -7.49 -4.29
C MET A 48 14.03 -7.23 -5.61
N GLU A 49 13.71 -8.01 -6.65
CA GLU A 49 14.32 -7.90 -7.98
C GLU A 49 13.65 -6.82 -8.84
N TYR A 50 12.53 -6.24 -8.39
CA TYR A 50 11.78 -5.22 -9.12
C TYR A 50 11.91 -3.84 -8.47
N GLY A 51 12.30 -2.84 -9.25
CA GLY A 51 12.51 -1.48 -8.76
C GLY A 51 13.67 -1.40 -7.77
N SER A 52 13.40 -0.90 -6.56
CA SER A 52 14.39 -0.78 -5.47
C SER A 52 14.26 -1.89 -4.41
N GLY A 53 13.31 -2.81 -4.57
CA GLY A 53 12.91 -3.75 -3.53
C GLY A 53 12.08 -3.11 -2.40
N ALA A 54 11.65 -1.86 -2.58
CA ALA A 54 10.74 -1.15 -1.68
C ALA A 54 9.75 -0.29 -2.48
N ILE A 55 8.54 -0.14 -1.93
CA ILE A 55 7.49 0.73 -2.46
C ILE A 55 6.90 1.56 -1.33
N MET A 56 6.31 2.71 -1.65
CA MET A 56 5.50 3.49 -0.70
C MET A 56 4.05 3.01 -0.78
N SER A 57 3.44 2.76 0.37
CA SER A 57 2.04 2.33 0.44
C SER A 57 1.11 3.54 0.50
N VAL A 58 0.12 3.62 -0.41
CA VAL A 58 -0.89 4.69 -0.44
C VAL A 58 -2.30 4.07 -0.51
N PRO A 59 -2.84 3.55 0.62
CA PRO A 59 -4.06 2.74 0.64
C PRO A 59 -5.30 3.42 0.06
N ALA A 60 -5.42 4.74 0.18
CA ALA A 60 -6.55 5.46 -0.37
C ALA A 60 -6.60 5.44 -1.91
N HIS A 61 -5.50 5.11 -2.59
CA HIS A 61 -5.32 5.32 -4.03
C HIS A 61 -4.61 4.17 -4.78
N ASP A 62 -4.25 3.07 -4.11
CA ASP A 62 -3.76 1.83 -4.72
C ASP A 62 -4.53 0.64 -4.11
N GLU A 63 -5.11 -0.21 -4.96
CA GLU A 63 -5.96 -1.33 -4.53
C GLU A 63 -5.20 -2.38 -3.72
N ARG A 64 -3.94 -2.66 -4.06
CA ARG A 64 -3.12 -3.66 -3.36
C ARG A 64 -2.73 -3.16 -1.97
N ASP A 65 -2.42 -1.87 -1.88
CA ASP A 65 -2.16 -1.19 -0.62
C ASP A 65 -3.42 -1.12 0.24
N PHE A 66 -4.59 -0.90 -0.37
CA PHE A 66 -5.88 -0.88 0.32
C PHE A 66 -6.18 -2.22 0.98
N GLU A 67 -6.11 -3.32 0.21
CA GLU A 67 -6.34 -4.67 0.73
C GLU A 67 -5.41 -5.01 1.90
N PHE A 68 -4.13 -4.67 1.76
CA PHE A 68 -3.15 -4.89 2.82
C PHE A 68 -3.43 -4.02 4.05
N ALA A 69 -3.72 -2.73 3.85
CA ALA A 69 -4.01 -1.82 4.95
C ALA A 69 -5.31 -2.16 5.68
N GLU A 70 -6.33 -2.64 4.98
CA GLU A 70 -7.57 -3.12 5.58
C GLU A 70 -7.31 -4.36 6.45
N GLN A 71 -6.57 -5.34 5.93
CA GLN A 71 -6.24 -6.57 6.64
C GLN A 71 -5.43 -6.31 7.93
N TYR A 72 -4.52 -5.34 7.90
CA TYR A 72 -3.61 -5.03 9.01
C TYR A 72 -3.97 -3.76 9.79
N TYR A 73 -5.15 -3.17 9.54
CA TYR A 73 -5.65 -1.95 10.20
C TYR A 73 -4.67 -0.76 10.14
N LEU A 74 -4.02 -0.58 8.98
CA LEU A 74 -3.06 0.50 8.76
C LEU A 74 -3.77 1.82 8.42
N LYS A 75 -3.06 2.93 8.64
CA LYS A 75 -3.58 4.29 8.37
C LYS A 75 -3.92 4.45 6.89
N ASN A 76 -5.18 4.77 6.61
CA ASN A 76 -5.66 5.09 5.28
C ASN A 76 -5.96 6.60 5.20
N LYS A 77 -5.18 7.34 4.38
CA LYS A 77 -5.29 8.79 4.24
C LYS A 77 -5.62 9.16 2.79
N GLN A 78 -6.79 9.75 2.58
CA GLN A 78 -7.18 10.29 1.29
C GLN A 78 -6.44 11.60 0.99
N VAL A 79 -5.77 11.63 -0.17
CA VAL A 79 -5.06 12.79 -0.70
C VAL A 79 -5.53 13.20 -2.11
N ILE A 80 -6.42 12.43 -2.73
CA ILE A 80 -7.05 12.74 -4.01
C ILE A 80 -8.57 12.66 -3.87
N LYS A 81 -9.29 13.64 -4.40
CA LYS A 81 -10.75 13.61 -4.55
C LYS A 81 -11.17 13.67 -6.03
N PRO A 82 -12.35 13.15 -6.39
CA PRO A 82 -12.89 13.28 -7.75
C PRO A 82 -13.03 14.74 -8.20
N VAL A 83 -12.82 14.99 -9.48
CA VAL A 83 -12.95 16.34 -10.08
C VAL A 83 -14.41 16.81 -10.10
N ASP A 84 -15.34 15.88 -10.31
CA ASP A 84 -16.78 16.12 -10.39
C ASP A 84 -17.47 16.21 -9.01
N ASN A 85 -16.70 16.19 -7.91
CA ASN A 85 -17.19 16.08 -6.54
C ASN A 85 -18.16 14.90 -6.32
N SER A 86 -18.05 13.83 -7.12
CA SER A 86 -18.75 12.58 -6.84
C SER A 86 -18.34 12.03 -5.47
N ALA A 87 -19.22 11.23 -4.87
CA ALA A 87 -18.94 10.60 -3.59
C ALA A 87 -17.78 9.60 -3.76
N CYS A 88 -16.69 9.84 -3.04
CA CYS A 88 -15.52 8.97 -2.99
C CYS A 88 -15.35 8.51 -1.54
N ASP A 89 -15.62 7.22 -1.30
CA ASP A 89 -15.53 6.62 0.02
C ASP A 89 -14.29 5.73 0.09
N THR A 90 -13.15 6.36 0.42
CA THR A 90 -11.86 5.65 0.56
C THR A 90 -11.83 4.70 1.74
N SER A 91 -12.88 4.63 2.57
CA SER A 91 -13.00 3.60 3.61
C SER A 91 -13.46 2.24 3.07
N LYS A 92 -14.05 2.20 1.87
CA LYS A 92 -14.58 0.98 1.24
C LYS A 92 -13.72 0.43 0.10
N SER A 93 -13.03 1.33 -0.62
CA SER A 93 -12.15 0.95 -1.72
C SER A 93 -11.14 2.05 -2.02
N ALA A 94 -10.03 1.71 -2.65
CA ALA A 94 -9.11 2.69 -3.20
C ALA A 94 -9.80 3.53 -4.30
N PHE A 95 -9.48 4.82 -4.36
CA PHE A 95 -9.80 5.70 -5.47
C PHE A 95 -8.59 5.84 -6.38
N THR A 96 -8.59 5.13 -7.50
CA THR A 96 -7.45 4.99 -8.43
C THR A 96 -7.47 5.98 -9.59
N GLU A 97 -8.60 6.66 -9.79
CA GLU A 97 -8.75 7.66 -10.86
C GLU A 97 -8.00 8.96 -10.55
N LYS A 98 -7.68 9.71 -11.61
CA LYS A 98 -7.07 11.03 -11.46
C LYS A 98 -8.09 12.02 -10.90
N GLY A 99 -7.63 12.88 -9.99
CA GLY A 99 -8.48 13.84 -9.31
C GLY A 99 -7.74 15.09 -8.85
N VAL A 100 -8.38 15.82 -7.95
CA VAL A 100 -7.83 17.03 -7.33
C VAL A 100 -7.11 16.66 -6.03
N LEU A 101 -5.91 17.21 -5.85
CA LEU A 101 -5.13 17.02 -4.63
C LEU A 101 -5.80 17.70 -3.43
N ILE A 102 -5.85 16.97 -2.32
CA ILE A 102 -6.30 17.43 -1.00
C ILE A 102 -5.35 16.89 0.06
N ASN A 103 -5.29 17.51 1.24
CA ASN A 103 -4.48 17.02 2.38
C ASN A 103 -3.01 16.68 2.05
N SER A 104 -2.43 17.37 1.06
CA SER A 104 -1.14 17.07 0.42
C SER A 104 -0.05 18.06 0.82
#